data_AF-A0A915HJ57-F1
#
_entry.id   AF-A0A915HJ57-F1
#
_cell.length_a   1.000
_cell.length_b   1.000
_cell.length_c   1.000
_cell.angle_alpha   90.00
_cell.angle_beta   90.00
_cell.angle_gamma   90.00
#
_symmetry.space_group_name_H-M   'P 1'
#
loop_
_entity.id
_entity.type
_entity.pdbx_description
1 polymer ?
#
loop_
_entity_poly.entity_id
_entity_poly.type
_entity_poly.pdbx_seq_one_letter_code
_entity_poly.pdbx_strand_id
1 'polypeptide(L)'
;MREHRWYYGKISRADAEALLTKRSIDGGFLLRESESCPGDFSLSVKFQDGVQHFKILRDSTGKYFLWVVKFNSLNELVNYHRSASVSRQTTIMLKDLEPEQCLVKAMFDFVPQENGELEFKKGDIAMSTNSVFNEKAAENVVISQVTQQFKSYGHFGRFRDRCLSGINNQHNHYNHLRDRIEDATRYFLSIQEWHPQIDKNLLRERLKDFLSKNHSVKSAVLKAVKDIMAREKFNEKIFAVIDSLVRDCLLYYCGESKILPTSR
;
A
#
# COMPACT_ATOMS: atom_id res chain seq x y z
N MET A 1 11.10 -2.17 -18.92
CA MET A 1 11.18 -0.71 -18.71
C MET A 1 12.29 -0.45 -17.72
N ARG A 2 13.18 0.51 -17.96
CA ARG A 2 14.11 0.95 -16.90
C ARG A 2 13.27 1.60 -15.80
N GLU A 3 13.67 1.45 -14.54
CA GLU A 3 13.06 2.18 -13.43
C GLU A 3 13.31 3.68 -13.63
N HIS A 4 12.29 4.39 -14.07
CA HIS A 4 12.33 5.84 -14.18
C HIS A 4 11.72 6.44 -12.92
N ARG A 5 12.37 7.46 -12.34
CA ARG A 5 11.94 8.11 -11.10
C ARG A 5 10.52 8.67 -11.13
N TRP A 6 9.99 8.94 -12.31
CA TRP A 6 8.62 9.42 -12.51
C TRP A 6 7.59 8.31 -12.71
N TYR A 7 7.98 7.03 -12.80
CA TYR A 7 7.05 5.90 -12.95
C TYR A 7 6.77 5.23 -11.60
N TYR A 8 5.54 5.31 -11.12
CA TYR A 8 5.12 4.83 -9.80
C TYR A 8 4.26 3.54 -9.85
N GLY A 9 4.11 2.94 -11.04
CA GLY A 9 3.35 1.71 -11.21
C GLY A 9 1.91 1.81 -10.72
N LYS A 10 1.47 0.85 -9.90
CA LYS A 10 0.09 0.70 -9.40
C LYS A 10 -0.20 1.56 -8.17
N ILE A 11 0.05 2.86 -8.27
CA ILE A 11 -0.37 3.83 -7.26
C ILE A 11 -1.80 4.34 -7.54
N SER A 12 -2.62 4.47 -6.49
CA SER A 12 -3.98 4.98 -6.63
C SER A 12 -3.99 6.46 -7.01
N ARG A 13 -5.12 6.94 -7.56
CA ARG A 13 -5.33 8.36 -7.81
C ARG A 13 -5.15 9.18 -6.54
N ALA A 14 -5.75 8.75 -5.44
CA ALA A 14 -5.72 9.44 -4.16
C ALA A 14 -4.28 9.50 -3.58
N ASP A 15 -3.52 8.42 -3.69
CA ASP A 15 -2.12 8.41 -3.24
C ASP A 15 -1.25 9.31 -4.12
N ALA A 16 -1.49 9.35 -5.44
CA ALA A 16 -0.81 10.27 -6.34
C ALA A 16 -1.12 11.74 -6.01
N GLU A 17 -2.38 12.06 -5.72
CA GLU A 17 -2.81 13.38 -5.26
C GLU A 17 -2.12 13.77 -3.95
N ALA A 18 -2.05 12.85 -2.97
CA ALA A 18 -1.39 13.09 -1.69
C ALA A 18 0.13 13.29 -1.84
N LEU A 19 0.80 12.53 -2.71
CA LEU A 19 2.24 12.70 -2.97
C LEU A 19 2.55 14.03 -3.66
N LEU A 20 1.78 14.38 -4.67
CA LEU A 20 2.01 15.59 -5.45
C LEU A 20 1.59 16.87 -4.71
N THR A 21 0.55 16.81 -3.88
CA THR A 21 0.14 17.96 -3.05
C THR A 21 1.19 18.31 -2.01
N LYS A 22 1.90 17.32 -1.46
CA LYS A 22 3.05 17.57 -0.56
C LYS A 22 4.22 18.26 -1.25
N ARG A 23 4.32 18.15 -2.57
CA ARG A 23 5.41 18.70 -3.37
C ARG A 23 4.97 20.06 -3.91
N SER A 24 5.53 21.15 -3.40
CA SER A 24 5.11 22.54 -3.73
C SER A 24 5.51 23.04 -5.11
N ILE A 25 5.72 22.17 -6.11
CA ILE A 25 6.25 22.55 -7.43
C ILE A 25 5.21 22.30 -8.52
N ASP A 26 4.74 23.37 -9.13
CA ASP A 26 3.89 23.30 -10.32
C ASP A 26 4.65 22.73 -11.52
N GLY A 27 4.02 21.76 -12.17
CA GLY A 27 4.60 20.91 -13.20
C GLY A 27 5.20 19.61 -12.66
N GLY A 28 5.32 19.45 -11.34
CA GLY A 28 5.74 18.18 -10.72
C GLY A 28 4.79 17.05 -11.10
N PHE A 29 5.31 15.91 -11.53
CA PHE A 29 4.47 14.86 -12.10
C PHE A 29 4.89 13.45 -11.70
N LEU A 30 3.96 12.52 -11.90
CA LEU A 30 4.22 11.09 -11.91
C LEU A 30 3.32 10.38 -12.92
N LEU A 31 3.79 9.22 -13.39
CA LEU A 31 3.09 8.33 -14.29
C LEU A 31 2.71 7.07 -13.51
N ARG A 32 1.44 6.66 -13.65
CA ARG A 32 0.85 5.52 -12.94
C ARG A 32 0.04 4.66 -13.89
N GLU A 33 -0.19 3.42 -13.50
CA GLU A 33 -1.17 2.55 -14.15
C GLU A 33 -2.59 3.06 -13.87
N SER A 34 -3.47 2.93 -14.85
CA SER A 34 -4.88 3.31 -14.71
C SER A 34 -5.63 2.30 -13.85
N GLU A 35 -6.31 2.79 -12.81
CA GLU A 35 -7.14 1.96 -11.93
C GLU A 35 -8.40 1.44 -12.63
N SER A 36 -8.94 2.22 -13.57
CA SER A 36 -10.19 1.90 -14.26
C SER A 36 -9.98 1.06 -15.53
N CYS A 37 -8.78 1.07 -16.11
CA CYS A 37 -8.47 0.36 -17.35
C CYS A 37 -7.11 -0.33 -17.22
N PRO A 38 -7.06 -1.61 -16.81
CA PRO A 38 -5.81 -2.37 -16.71
C PRO A 38 -5.03 -2.33 -18.03
N GLY A 39 -3.75 -1.96 -17.98
CA GLY A 39 -2.88 -1.82 -19.15
C GLY A 39 -2.81 -0.41 -19.75
N ASP A 40 -3.69 0.51 -19.33
CA ASP A 40 -3.60 1.94 -19.67
C ASP A 40 -2.76 2.69 -18.64
N PHE A 41 -2.27 3.88 -19.03
CA PHE A 41 -1.48 4.76 -18.17
C PHE A 41 -2.19 6.09 -17.92
N SER A 42 -1.90 6.69 -16.77
CA SER A 42 -2.35 8.04 -16.42
C SER A 42 -1.17 8.87 -15.96
N LEU A 43 -1.15 10.13 -16.40
CA LEU A 43 -0.18 11.14 -16.00
C LEU A 43 -0.84 12.06 -14.97
N SER A 44 -0.31 12.09 -13.75
CA SER A 44 -0.77 13.00 -12.69
C SER A 44 0.22 14.16 -12.57
N VAL A 45 -0.26 15.40 -12.60
CA VAL A 45 0.58 16.61 -12.61
C VAL A 45 0.06 17.61 -11.58
N LYS A 46 0.94 18.08 -10.70
CA LYS A 46 0.69 19.16 -9.75
C LYS A 46 0.55 20.48 -10.50
N PHE A 47 -0.53 21.20 -10.25
CA PHE A 47 -0.74 22.54 -10.79
C PHE A 47 -1.63 23.36 -9.87
N GLN A 48 -1.15 24.52 -9.41
CA GLN A 48 -1.83 25.39 -8.45
C GLN A 48 -2.28 24.61 -7.20
N ASP A 49 -3.49 24.80 -6.71
CA ASP A 49 -3.94 24.16 -5.46
C ASP A 49 -4.41 22.70 -5.63
N GLY A 50 -4.12 22.07 -6.78
CA GLY A 50 -4.59 20.71 -7.06
C GLY A 50 -3.71 19.90 -7.98
N VAL A 51 -4.20 18.71 -8.33
CA VAL A 51 -3.54 17.76 -9.22
C VAL A 51 -4.45 17.50 -10.41
N GLN A 52 -3.90 17.66 -11.61
CA GLN A 52 -4.57 17.34 -12.87
C GLN A 52 -4.16 15.95 -13.33
N HIS A 53 -5.12 15.20 -13.88
CA HIS A 53 -4.89 13.86 -14.38
C HIS A 53 -5.19 13.77 -15.87
N PHE A 54 -4.23 13.30 -16.64
CA PHE A 54 -4.33 13.13 -18.08
C PHE A 54 -4.28 11.63 -18.40
N LYS A 55 -5.31 11.12 -19.08
CA LYS A 55 -5.29 9.74 -19.58
C LYS A 55 -4.32 9.68 -20.76
N ILE A 56 -3.37 8.75 -20.71
CA ILE A 56 -2.49 8.48 -21.84
C ILE A 56 -3.21 7.49 -22.75
N LEU A 57 -3.48 7.92 -23.98
CA LEU A 57 -4.14 7.12 -24.99
C LEU A 57 -3.10 6.39 -25.84
N ARG A 58 -3.54 5.29 -26.44
CA ARG A 58 -2.74 4.48 -27.35
C ARG A 58 -3.51 4.25 -28.64
N ASP A 59 -2.88 4.46 -29.79
CA ASP A 59 -3.51 4.19 -31.08
C ASP A 59 -3.35 2.73 -31.52
N SER A 60 -3.98 2.36 -32.64
CA SER A 60 -3.93 1.00 -33.20
C SER A 60 -2.52 0.55 -33.60
N THR A 61 -1.60 1.48 -33.85
CA THR A 61 -0.18 1.20 -34.13
C THR A 61 0.66 1.10 -32.86
N GLY A 62 0.03 1.31 -31.70
CA GLY A 62 0.66 1.21 -30.39
C GLY A 62 1.35 2.49 -29.90
N LYS A 63 1.18 3.62 -30.59
CA LYS A 63 1.79 4.91 -30.22
C LYS A 63 1.01 5.62 -29.11
N TYR A 64 1.73 6.27 -28.20
CA TYR A 64 1.18 6.97 -27.03
C TYR A 64 0.93 8.45 -27.31
N PHE A 65 -0.15 9.01 -26.76
CA PHE A 65 -0.46 10.43 -26.89
C PHE A 65 -1.39 10.93 -25.78
N LEU A 66 -1.33 12.24 -25.49
CA LEU A 66 -2.30 12.95 -24.66
C LEU A 66 -3.36 13.66 -25.52
N TRP A 67 -2.94 14.26 -26.63
CA TRP A 67 -3.80 15.07 -27.50
C TRP A 67 -3.59 14.72 -28.99
N VAL A 68 -2.71 15.46 -29.68
CA VAL A 68 -2.51 15.36 -31.13
C VAL A 68 -1.18 14.70 -31.48
N VAL A 69 -0.12 15.04 -30.74
CA VAL A 69 1.24 14.52 -30.99
C VAL A 69 1.36 13.11 -30.43
N LYS A 70 1.91 12.19 -31.25
CA LYS A 70 2.04 10.77 -30.96
C LYS A 70 3.51 10.36 -30.81
N PHE A 71 3.77 9.46 -29.87
CA PHE A 71 5.11 9.03 -29.47
C PHE A 71 5.25 7.51 -29.50
N ASN A 72 6.43 7.00 -29.79
CA ASN A 72 6.68 5.55 -29.81
C ASN A 72 6.85 4.97 -28.41
N SER A 73 7.15 5.82 -27.42
CA SER A 73 7.31 5.41 -26.03
C SER A 73 6.78 6.46 -25.05
N LEU A 74 6.47 6.02 -23.82
CA LEU A 74 6.14 6.93 -22.72
C LEU A 74 7.31 7.85 -22.36
N ASN A 75 8.54 7.40 -22.54
CA ASN A 75 9.74 8.21 -22.37
C ASN A 75 9.79 9.40 -23.32
N GLU A 76 9.51 9.18 -24.61
CA GLU A 76 9.42 10.25 -25.61
C GLU A 76 8.31 11.24 -25.26
N LEU A 77 7.14 10.74 -24.87
CA LEU A 77 6.01 11.57 -24.44
C LEU A 77 6.39 12.46 -23.25
N VAL A 78 7.00 11.90 -22.21
CA VAL A 78 7.44 12.64 -21.02
C VAL A 78 8.49 13.68 -21.41
N ASN A 79 9.52 13.29 -22.17
CA ASN A 79 10.59 14.19 -22.59
C ASN A 79 10.06 15.37 -23.40
N TYR A 80 9.15 15.14 -24.34
CA TYR A 80 8.52 16.19 -25.13
C TYR A 80 7.78 17.20 -24.24
N HIS A 81 7.03 16.70 -23.27
CA HIS A 81 6.22 17.53 -22.39
C HIS A 81 7.00 18.26 -21.29
N ARG A 82 8.33 18.08 -21.19
CA ARG A 82 9.20 18.94 -20.38
C ARG A 82 9.36 20.35 -20.97
N SER A 83 9.19 20.48 -22.27
CA SER A 83 9.27 21.77 -22.99
C SER A 83 7.97 22.16 -23.69
N ALA A 84 6.93 21.32 -23.63
CA ALA A 84 5.64 21.56 -24.28
C ALA A 84 4.48 21.30 -23.31
N SER A 85 3.45 22.15 -23.33
CA SER A 85 2.35 22.05 -22.38
C SER A 85 1.61 20.72 -22.47
N VAL A 86 1.28 20.12 -21.31
CA VAL A 86 0.38 18.96 -21.21
C VAL A 86 -1.10 19.34 -21.21
N SER A 87 -1.44 20.60 -20.97
CA SER A 87 -2.82 21.10 -20.94
C SER A 87 -3.11 21.99 -22.15
N ARG A 88 -4.36 21.92 -22.65
CA ARG A 88 -4.86 22.78 -23.72
C ARG A 88 -5.42 24.11 -23.21
N GLN A 89 -5.67 24.22 -21.90
CA GLN A 89 -6.28 25.39 -21.28
C GLN A 89 -5.25 26.28 -20.58
N THR A 90 -4.22 25.67 -20.01
CA THR A 90 -3.17 26.34 -19.24
C THR A 90 -1.80 25.82 -19.65
N THR A 91 -0.76 26.63 -19.45
CA THR A 91 0.62 26.23 -19.74
C THR A 91 1.18 25.44 -18.56
N ILE A 92 1.30 24.11 -18.73
CA ILE A 92 1.84 23.21 -17.72
C ILE A 92 2.92 22.36 -18.37
N MET A 93 4.18 22.59 -18.01
CA MET A 93 5.31 21.78 -18.46
C MET A 93 5.72 20.79 -17.37
N LEU A 94 6.13 19.59 -17.77
CA LEU A 94 6.56 18.56 -16.85
C LEU A 94 7.91 18.90 -16.23
N LYS A 95 7.98 18.80 -14.91
CA LYS A 95 9.21 18.95 -14.13
C LYS A 95 9.42 17.68 -13.32
N ASP A 96 10.61 17.11 -13.43
CA ASP A 96 10.95 15.95 -12.63
C ASP A 96 10.85 16.33 -11.15
N LEU A 97 10.32 15.40 -10.34
CA LEU A 97 10.29 15.58 -8.89
C LEU A 97 11.74 15.44 -8.40
N GLU A 98 12.32 16.55 -7.94
CA GLU A 98 13.58 16.50 -7.23
C GLU A 98 13.41 15.66 -5.96
N PRO A 99 14.37 14.76 -5.65
CA PRO A 99 14.36 14.05 -4.37
C PRO A 99 14.33 15.08 -3.25
N GLU A 100 13.49 14.85 -2.24
CA GLU A 100 13.52 15.66 -1.02
C GLU A 100 14.91 15.46 -0.40
N GLN A 101 15.75 16.49 -0.47
CA GLN A 101 16.99 16.52 0.29
C GLN A 101 16.60 16.85 1.72
N CYS A 102 16.43 15.83 2.57
CA CYS A 102 16.29 16.06 3.99
C CYS A 102 17.67 15.98 4.66
N LEU A 103 17.89 16.91 5.59
CA LEU A 103 19.02 16.83 6.49
C LEU A 103 18.66 15.80 7.56
N VAL A 104 19.39 14.70 7.59
CA VAL A 104 19.26 13.66 8.61
C VAL A 104 20.41 13.78 9.59
N LYS A 105 20.12 13.56 10.88
CA LYS A 105 21.13 13.57 11.94
C LYS A 105 21.45 12.14 12.35
N ALA A 106 22.71 11.77 12.32
CA ALA A 106 23.20 10.50 12.84
C ALA A 106 22.92 10.41 14.35
N MET A 107 22.13 9.41 14.74
CA MET A 107 21.79 9.17 16.15
C MET A 107 22.84 8.34 16.89
N PHE A 108 23.69 7.65 16.12
CA PHE A 108 24.74 6.75 16.59
C PHE A 108 25.97 6.89 15.69
N ASP A 109 27.09 6.43 16.20
CA ASP A 109 28.31 6.26 15.40
C ASP A 109 28.13 5.06 14.47
N PHE A 110 28.66 5.17 13.25
CA PHE A 110 28.63 4.12 12.26
C PHE A 110 29.97 4.06 11.53
N VAL A 111 30.56 2.87 11.55
CA VAL A 111 31.81 2.56 10.86
C VAL A 111 31.46 1.66 9.67
N PRO A 112 31.81 2.05 8.43
CA PRO A 112 31.56 1.26 7.23
C PRO A 112 32.12 -0.15 7.35
N GLN A 113 31.32 -1.15 7.01
CA GLN A 113 31.72 -2.55 6.92
C GLN A 113 31.94 -2.99 5.47
N GLU A 114 31.29 -2.31 4.51
CA GLU A 114 31.38 -2.63 3.09
C GLU A 114 31.78 -1.43 2.22
N ASN A 115 32.32 -1.73 1.04
CA ASN A 115 32.69 -0.71 0.05
C ASN A 115 31.43 -0.04 -0.50
N GLY A 116 31.29 1.27 -0.27
CA GLY A 116 30.15 2.08 -0.69
C GLY A 116 29.29 2.60 0.46
N GLU A 117 29.56 2.18 1.70
CA GLU A 117 28.94 2.74 2.89
C GLU A 117 29.64 4.03 3.34
N LEU A 118 28.87 4.94 3.94
CA LEU A 118 29.35 6.24 4.41
C LEU A 118 29.59 6.18 5.93
N GLU A 119 30.80 6.55 6.38
CA GLU A 119 31.09 6.71 7.81
C GLU A 119 30.39 7.95 8.38
N PHE A 120 29.82 7.84 9.59
CA PHE A 120 29.26 8.99 10.30
C PHE A 120 29.35 8.80 11.82
N LYS A 121 29.50 9.91 12.55
CA LYS A 121 29.45 9.94 14.01
C LYS A 121 28.10 10.45 14.51
N LYS A 122 27.73 10.03 15.72
CA LYS A 122 26.56 10.55 16.43
C LYS A 122 26.64 12.07 16.50
N GLY A 123 25.66 12.71 15.91
CA GLY A 123 25.59 14.16 15.81
C GLY A 123 25.78 14.70 14.41
N ASP A 124 26.39 13.94 13.51
CA ASP A 124 26.66 14.35 12.14
C ASP A 124 25.37 14.59 11.37
N ILE A 125 25.39 15.60 10.51
CA ILE A 125 24.25 15.95 9.67
C ILE A 125 24.61 15.61 8.22
N ALA A 126 23.84 14.72 7.61
CA ALA A 126 24.03 14.29 6.23
C ALA A 126 22.82 14.67 5.37
N MET A 127 23.06 14.92 4.08
CA MET A 127 21.98 15.07 3.11
C MET A 127 21.55 13.71 2.60
N SER A 128 20.32 13.29 2.90
CA SER A 128 19.74 12.10 2.29
C SER A 128 19.34 12.40 0.85
N THR A 129 20.02 11.78 -0.12
CA THR A 129 19.72 11.93 -1.56
C THR A 129 18.72 10.91 -2.07
N ASN A 130 18.41 9.88 -1.27
CA ASN A 130 17.42 8.87 -1.61
C ASN A 130 16.08 9.22 -0.96
N SER A 131 15.18 9.79 -1.76
CA SER A 131 13.75 9.87 -1.48
C SER A 131 13.05 8.50 -1.36
N VAL A 132 13.81 7.39 -1.40
CA VAL A 132 13.33 6.02 -1.17
C VAL A 132 13.20 5.69 0.32
N PHE A 133 13.62 6.58 1.22
CA PHE A 133 13.01 6.64 2.56
C PHE A 133 11.61 7.26 2.47
N ASN A 134 10.76 6.68 1.62
CA ASN A 134 9.34 6.73 1.85
C ASN A 134 9.14 5.92 3.12
N GLU A 135 9.02 6.59 4.27
CA GLU A 135 8.75 5.94 5.57
C GLU A 135 7.69 4.86 5.39
N LYS A 136 6.63 5.11 4.60
CA LYS A 136 5.60 4.11 4.30
C LYS A 136 6.06 2.92 3.46
N ALA A 137 7.03 3.05 2.56
CA ALA A 137 7.51 1.92 1.75
C ALA A 137 8.45 1.02 2.54
N ALA A 138 9.38 1.60 3.30
CA ALA A 138 10.24 0.85 4.23
C ALA A 138 9.41 0.24 5.37
N GLU A 139 8.46 0.99 5.91
CA GLU A 139 7.49 0.52 6.92
C GLU A 139 6.61 -0.59 6.33
N ASN A 140 6.13 -0.49 5.09
CA ASN A 140 5.38 -1.59 4.44
C ASN A 140 6.25 -2.83 4.16
N VAL A 141 7.53 -2.67 3.81
CA VAL A 141 8.46 -3.80 3.60
C VAL A 141 8.75 -4.49 4.92
N VAL A 142 9.11 -3.74 5.97
CA VAL A 142 9.33 -4.25 7.32
C VAL A 142 8.05 -4.85 7.90
N ILE A 143 6.90 -4.18 7.79
CA ILE A 143 5.60 -4.72 8.20
C ILE A 143 5.28 -5.99 7.44
N SER A 144 5.50 -6.03 6.11
CA SER A 144 5.24 -7.22 5.29
C SER A 144 6.12 -8.39 5.72
N GLN A 145 7.41 -8.16 5.96
CA GLN A 145 8.35 -9.19 6.43
C GLN A 145 8.06 -9.63 7.86
N VAL A 146 7.80 -8.72 8.79
CA VAL A 146 7.37 -9.04 10.16
C VAL A 146 6.05 -9.83 10.12
N THR A 147 5.09 -9.42 9.30
CA THR A 147 3.82 -10.12 9.10
C THR A 147 4.04 -11.52 8.49
N GLN A 148 4.95 -11.67 7.54
CA GLN A 148 5.28 -12.94 6.91
C GLN A 148 5.97 -13.88 7.89
N GLN A 149 6.89 -13.37 8.73
CA GLN A 149 7.50 -14.13 9.81
C GLN A 149 6.45 -14.55 10.85
N PHE A 150 5.56 -13.63 11.25
CA PHE A 150 4.46 -13.92 12.16
C PHE A 150 3.52 -15.03 11.64
N LYS A 151 3.27 -15.03 10.32
CA LYS A 151 2.42 -16.02 9.63
C LYS A 151 3.12 -17.37 9.41
N SER A 152 4.41 -17.39 9.10
CA SER A 152 5.15 -18.61 8.72
C SER A 152 5.62 -19.44 9.91
N TYR A 153 5.93 -18.82 11.05
CA TYR A 153 6.57 -19.52 12.18
C TYR A 153 5.61 -20.01 13.27
N GLY A 154 4.33 -20.24 12.97
CA GLY A 154 3.37 -20.78 13.95
C GLY A 154 3.04 -19.85 15.13
N HIS A 155 3.61 -18.65 15.18
CA HIS A 155 3.30 -17.61 16.16
C HIS A 155 1.84 -17.17 16.06
N PHE A 156 1.22 -17.23 14.87
CA PHE A 156 -0.22 -17.05 14.71
C PHE A 156 -1.04 -18.08 15.51
N GLY A 157 -0.57 -19.32 15.63
CA GLY A 157 -1.21 -20.36 16.44
C GLY A 157 -1.15 -20.03 17.94
N ARG A 158 0.05 -19.74 18.47
CA ARG A 158 0.23 -19.29 19.87
C ARG A 158 -0.55 -18.01 20.16
N PHE A 159 -0.57 -17.07 19.22
CA PHE A 159 -1.32 -15.81 19.30
C PHE A 159 -2.82 -16.05 19.34
N ARG A 160 -3.35 -16.88 18.42
CA ARG A 160 -4.76 -17.29 18.41
C ARG A 160 -5.14 -17.94 19.75
N ASP A 161 -4.33 -18.84 20.25
CA ASP A 161 -4.65 -19.60 21.46
C ASP A 161 -4.48 -18.77 22.75
N ARG A 162 -3.57 -17.78 22.80
CA ARG A 162 -3.37 -16.91 23.99
C ARG A 162 -4.20 -15.62 23.98
N CYS A 163 -4.52 -15.08 22.80
CA CYS A 163 -5.18 -13.78 22.64
C CYS A 163 -6.65 -13.92 22.20
N LEU A 164 -6.94 -14.80 21.23
CA LEU A 164 -8.29 -14.95 20.66
C LEU A 164 -9.16 -15.98 21.41
N SER A 165 -8.57 -16.92 22.16
CA SER A 165 -9.33 -17.89 22.98
C SER A 165 -10.27 -17.22 23.99
N GLY A 166 -9.83 -16.14 24.64
CA GLY A 166 -10.67 -15.34 25.55
C GLY A 166 -11.71 -14.47 24.85
N ILE A 167 -11.51 -14.15 23.57
CA ILE A 167 -12.44 -13.35 22.76
C ILE A 167 -13.59 -14.23 22.25
N ASN A 168 -13.31 -15.48 21.87
CA ASN A 168 -14.31 -16.42 21.36
C ASN A 168 -15.35 -16.82 22.42
N ASN A 169 -14.99 -16.74 23.72
CA ASN A 169 -15.88 -17.06 24.83
C ASN A 169 -16.80 -15.90 25.24
N GLN A 170 -16.63 -14.69 24.69
CA GLN A 170 -17.52 -13.58 24.98
C GLN A 170 -18.50 -13.38 23.84
N HIS A 171 -19.70 -13.95 24.03
CA HIS A 171 -20.80 -14.14 23.08
C HIS A 171 -21.34 -12.88 22.38
N ASN A 172 -20.82 -11.68 22.66
CA ASN A 172 -21.39 -10.42 22.20
C ASN A 172 -20.61 -9.69 21.08
N HIS A 173 -19.34 -10.05 20.84
CA HIS A 173 -18.47 -9.26 19.95
C HIS A 173 -18.74 -9.45 18.46
N TYR A 174 -19.30 -10.60 18.11
CA TYR A 174 -19.63 -10.94 16.73
C TYR A 174 -21.11 -10.80 16.44
N ASN A 175 -21.95 -10.34 17.39
CA ASN A 175 -23.39 -10.25 17.18
C ASN A 175 -23.73 -9.35 15.99
N HIS A 176 -23.13 -8.16 15.92
CA HIS A 176 -23.32 -7.28 14.77
C HIS A 176 -22.82 -7.88 13.46
N LEU A 177 -21.71 -8.63 13.48
CA LEU A 177 -21.23 -9.32 12.28
C LEU A 177 -22.17 -10.47 11.87
N ARG A 178 -22.65 -11.23 12.86
CA ARG A 178 -23.60 -12.32 12.68
C ARG A 178 -24.90 -11.81 12.08
N ASP A 179 -25.47 -10.75 12.65
CA ASP A 179 -26.72 -10.15 12.16
C ASP A 179 -26.55 -9.70 10.70
N ARG A 180 -25.43 -9.05 10.36
CA ARG A 180 -25.16 -8.61 8.98
C ARG A 180 -24.93 -9.76 8.00
N ILE A 181 -24.26 -10.83 8.43
CA ILE A 181 -24.08 -12.03 7.61
C ILE A 181 -25.43 -12.72 7.41
N GLU A 182 -26.25 -12.79 8.45
CA GLU A 182 -27.56 -13.44 8.39
C GLU A 182 -28.51 -12.67 7.48
N ASP A 183 -28.59 -11.34 7.61
CA ASP A 183 -29.37 -10.48 6.71
C ASP A 183 -28.92 -10.60 5.26
N ALA A 184 -27.61 -10.56 5.02
CA ALA A 184 -27.04 -10.71 3.68
C ALA A 184 -27.32 -12.09 3.09
N THR A 185 -27.27 -13.14 3.91
CA THR A 185 -27.56 -14.51 3.49
C THR A 185 -29.05 -14.69 3.20
N ARG A 186 -29.94 -14.17 4.06
CA ARG A 186 -31.39 -14.19 3.83
C ARG A 186 -31.74 -13.48 2.53
N TYR A 187 -31.17 -12.30 2.30
CA TYR A 187 -31.35 -11.55 1.05
C TYR A 187 -30.83 -12.34 -0.16
N PHE A 188 -29.63 -12.90 -0.07
CA PHE A 188 -29.06 -13.70 -1.16
C PHE A 188 -29.97 -14.89 -1.50
N LEU A 189 -30.47 -15.62 -0.50
CA LEU A 189 -31.33 -16.78 -0.69
C LEU A 189 -32.72 -16.38 -1.23
N SER A 190 -33.24 -15.21 -0.85
CA SER A 190 -34.55 -14.74 -1.32
C SER A 190 -34.55 -14.35 -2.80
N ILE A 191 -33.39 -13.99 -3.36
CA ILE A 191 -33.26 -13.63 -4.79
C ILE A 191 -32.89 -14.82 -5.68
N GLN A 192 -32.79 -16.04 -5.13
CA GLN A 192 -32.50 -17.24 -5.94
C GLN A 192 -33.77 -17.84 -6.51
N GLU A 193 -33.67 -18.35 -7.73
CA GLU A 193 -34.68 -19.22 -8.32
C GLU A 193 -34.45 -20.66 -7.86
N TRP A 194 -35.44 -21.24 -7.19
CA TRP A 194 -35.34 -22.56 -6.60
C TRP A 194 -35.92 -23.63 -7.52
N HIS A 195 -35.11 -24.61 -7.90
CA HIS A 195 -35.54 -25.78 -8.65
C HIS A 195 -34.85 -27.07 -8.15
N PRO A 196 -35.44 -28.26 -8.36
CA PRO A 196 -34.93 -29.52 -7.78
C PRO A 196 -33.52 -29.93 -8.24
N GLN A 197 -33.10 -29.48 -9.42
CA GLN A 197 -31.80 -29.77 -10.01
C GLN A 197 -30.72 -28.71 -9.71
N ILE A 198 -30.95 -27.80 -8.75
CA ILE A 198 -30.00 -26.73 -8.46
C ILE A 198 -28.65 -27.30 -8.01
N ASP A 199 -27.56 -26.79 -8.59
CA ASP A 199 -26.21 -27.13 -8.15
C ASP A 199 -25.92 -26.44 -6.81
N LYS A 200 -26.00 -27.23 -5.74
CA LYS A 200 -25.76 -26.79 -4.36
C LYS A 200 -24.32 -26.33 -4.14
N ASN A 201 -23.34 -26.84 -4.88
CA ASN A 201 -21.95 -26.44 -4.73
C ASN A 201 -21.73 -25.07 -5.38
N LEU A 202 -22.24 -24.89 -6.61
CA LEU A 202 -22.21 -23.60 -7.27
C LEU A 202 -22.95 -22.53 -6.46
N LEU A 203 -24.09 -22.87 -5.85
CA LEU A 203 -24.84 -21.97 -4.98
C LEU A 203 -24.02 -21.53 -3.76
N ARG A 204 -23.29 -22.46 -3.11
CA ARG A 204 -22.41 -22.14 -1.98
C ARG A 204 -21.25 -21.25 -2.40
N GLU A 205 -20.63 -21.50 -3.55
CA GLU A 205 -19.54 -20.65 -4.04
C GLU A 205 -20.03 -19.24 -4.40
N ARG A 206 -21.22 -19.13 -5.00
CA ARG A 206 -21.86 -17.83 -5.26
C ARG A 206 -22.22 -17.08 -3.97
N LEU A 207 -22.69 -17.79 -2.94
CA LEU A 207 -22.95 -17.19 -1.63
C LEU A 207 -21.65 -16.68 -0.98
N LYS A 208 -20.56 -17.47 -1.04
CA LYS A 208 -19.24 -17.05 -0.53
C LYS A 208 -18.74 -15.80 -1.24
N ASP A 209 -18.80 -15.79 -2.57
CA ASP A 209 -18.40 -14.63 -3.38
C ASP A 209 -19.24 -13.39 -3.04
N PHE A 210 -20.56 -13.55 -2.96
CA PHE A 210 -21.49 -12.48 -2.57
C PHE A 210 -21.17 -11.90 -1.18
N LEU A 211 -21.01 -12.75 -0.16
CA LEU A 211 -20.69 -12.32 1.20
C LEU A 211 -19.32 -11.62 1.26
N SER A 212 -18.33 -12.11 0.50
CA SER A 212 -16.98 -11.50 0.46
C SER A 212 -16.96 -10.09 -0.14
N LYS A 213 -17.86 -9.82 -1.09
CA LYS A 213 -18.01 -8.52 -1.77
C LYS A 213 -19.01 -7.60 -1.07
N ASN A 214 -19.80 -8.11 -0.13
CA ASN A 214 -20.82 -7.33 0.55
C ASN A 214 -20.19 -6.26 1.46
N HIS A 215 -20.46 -4.99 1.16
CA HIS A 215 -19.89 -3.86 1.88
C HIS A 215 -20.32 -3.80 3.36
N SER A 216 -21.56 -4.19 3.66
CA SER A 216 -22.07 -4.22 5.04
C SER A 216 -21.35 -5.26 5.88
N VAL A 217 -21.16 -6.46 5.33
CA VAL A 217 -20.38 -7.53 5.96
C VAL A 217 -18.93 -7.10 6.15
N LYS A 218 -18.28 -6.55 5.11
CA LYS A 218 -16.90 -6.06 5.18
C LYS A 218 -16.72 -4.97 6.26
N SER A 219 -17.66 -4.03 6.33
CA SER A 219 -17.67 -2.98 7.36
C SER A 219 -17.82 -3.57 8.78
N ALA A 220 -18.72 -4.54 8.96
CA ALA A 220 -18.92 -5.21 10.24
C ALA A 220 -17.67 -6.01 10.68
N VAL A 221 -16.98 -6.67 9.74
CA VAL A 221 -15.70 -7.34 10.01
C VAL A 221 -14.65 -6.33 10.47
N LEU A 222 -14.49 -5.21 9.74
CA LEU A 222 -13.53 -4.17 10.12
C LEU A 222 -13.84 -3.57 11.49
N LYS A 223 -15.12 -3.38 11.81
CA LYS A 223 -15.55 -2.89 13.12
C LYS A 223 -15.24 -3.90 14.23
N ALA A 224 -15.55 -5.17 14.04
CA ALA A 224 -15.21 -6.23 15.00
C ALA A 224 -13.70 -6.31 15.25
N VAL A 225 -12.88 -6.22 14.19
CA VAL A 225 -11.41 -6.19 14.31
C VAL A 225 -10.95 -4.97 15.12
N LYS A 226 -11.48 -3.77 14.83
CA LYS A 226 -11.15 -2.55 15.59
C LYS A 226 -11.54 -2.65 17.06
N ASP A 227 -12.71 -3.20 17.35
CA ASP A 227 -13.21 -3.34 18.73
C ASP A 227 -12.41 -4.38 19.53
N ILE A 228 -11.85 -5.39 18.85
CA ILE A 228 -10.88 -6.33 19.44
C ILE A 228 -9.55 -5.63 19.71
N MET A 229 -9.03 -4.87 18.74
CA MET A 229 -7.78 -4.12 18.85
C MET A 229 -7.84 -2.98 19.88
N ALA A 230 -9.01 -2.44 20.18
CA ALA A 230 -9.17 -1.38 21.19
C ALA A 230 -9.07 -1.90 22.64
N ARG A 231 -9.06 -3.22 22.86
CA ARG A 231 -9.01 -3.78 24.22
C ARG A 231 -7.61 -3.69 24.80
N GLU A 232 -7.51 -3.09 25.98
CA GLU A 232 -6.27 -3.01 26.75
C GLU A 232 -5.60 -4.38 26.94
N LYS A 233 -6.34 -5.40 27.39
CA LYS A 233 -5.81 -6.78 27.55
C LYS A 233 -5.37 -7.45 26.24
N PHE A 234 -5.98 -7.09 25.11
CA PHE A 234 -5.54 -7.58 23.81
C PHE A 234 -4.26 -6.87 23.40
N ASN A 235 -4.20 -5.56 23.60
CA ASN A 235 -3.02 -4.74 23.35
C ASN A 235 -1.83 -5.17 24.20
N GLU A 236 -1.97 -5.34 25.52
CA GLU A 236 -0.87 -5.83 26.38
C GLU A 236 -0.29 -7.16 25.89
N LYS A 237 -1.17 -8.11 25.53
CA LYS A 237 -0.76 -9.43 25.03
C LYS A 237 -0.14 -9.37 23.64
N ILE A 238 -0.69 -8.54 22.75
CA ILE A 238 -0.16 -8.39 21.39
C ILE A 238 1.16 -7.64 21.42
N PHE A 239 1.28 -6.59 22.22
CA PHE A 239 2.52 -5.86 22.44
C PHE A 239 3.57 -6.80 22.98
N ALA A 240 3.32 -7.59 24.03
CA ALA A 240 4.33 -8.52 24.56
C ALA A 240 4.89 -9.52 23.51
N VAL A 241 4.09 -9.93 22.52
CA VAL A 241 4.51 -10.88 21.47
C VAL A 241 5.12 -10.16 20.27
N ILE A 242 4.47 -9.11 19.78
CA ILE A 242 4.92 -8.34 18.61
C ILE A 242 6.16 -7.53 18.93
N ASP A 243 6.24 -6.92 20.11
CA ASP A 243 7.37 -6.10 20.53
C ASP A 243 8.67 -6.90 20.58
N SER A 244 8.65 -8.13 21.12
CA SER A 244 9.80 -9.04 21.06
C SER A 244 10.20 -9.33 19.60
N LEU A 245 9.24 -9.69 18.75
CA LEU A 245 9.52 -10.02 17.35
C LEU A 245 10.04 -8.82 16.56
N VAL A 246 9.48 -7.63 16.79
CA VAL A 246 9.89 -6.38 16.15
C VAL A 246 11.28 -5.99 16.61
N ARG A 247 11.58 -6.05 17.92
CA ARG A 247 12.94 -5.82 18.43
C ARG A 247 13.95 -6.77 17.81
N ASP A 248 13.65 -8.07 17.80
CA ASP A 248 14.58 -9.07 17.30
C ASP A 248 14.80 -8.94 15.78
N CYS A 249 13.76 -8.56 15.02
CA CYS A 249 13.89 -8.22 13.61
C CYS A 249 14.74 -6.97 13.40
N LEU A 250 14.48 -5.90 14.16
CA LEU A 250 15.22 -4.65 14.05
C LEU A 250 16.70 -4.85 14.41
N LEU A 251 17.01 -5.65 15.44
CA LEU A 251 18.39 -5.99 15.81
C LEU A 251 19.12 -6.76 14.70
N TYR A 252 18.45 -7.67 14.01
CA TYR A 252 19.01 -8.35 12.83
C TYR A 252 19.29 -7.38 11.68
N TYR A 253 18.33 -6.51 11.36
CA TYR A 253 18.48 -5.55 10.25
C TYR A 253 19.46 -4.40 10.56
N CYS A 254 19.65 -4.05 11.84
CA CYS A 254 20.68 -3.12 12.29
C CYS A 254 22.07 -3.76 12.41
N GLY A 255 22.23 -5.05 12.04
CA GLY A 255 23.52 -5.75 12.09
C GLY A 255 24.00 -6.14 13.50
N GLU A 256 23.17 -5.90 14.52
CA GLU A 256 23.48 -6.24 15.91
C GLU A 256 23.21 -7.72 16.25
N SER A 257 22.49 -8.44 15.36
CA SER A 257 22.29 -9.89 15.45
C SER A 257 22.69 -10.59 14.15
N LYS A 258 23.52 -11.64 14.25
CA LYS A 258 23.93 -12.50 13.11
C LYS A 258 22.92 -13.59 12.78
N ILE A 259 21.87 -13.75 13.59
CA ILE A 259 20.92 -14.85 13.51
C ILE A 259 19.52 -14.25 13.39
N LEU A 260 18.81 -14.62 12.32
CA LEU A 260 17.38 -14.34 12.18
C LEU A 260 16.65 -14.94 13.40
N PRO A 261 15.76 -14.21 14.07
CA PRO A 261 15.16 -14.68 15.32
C PRO A 261 14.37 -15.97 15.06
N THR A 262 14.91 -17.10 15.50
CA THR A 262 14.22 -18.40 15.51
C THR A 262 13.71 -18.69 16.91
N SER A 263 12.51 -19.27 16.98
CA SER A 263 11.72 -19.51 18.18
C SER A 263 12.53 -20.04 19.39
N ARG A 264 12.35 -19.39 20.54
CA ARG A 264 12.26 -20.09 21.84
C ARG A 264 10.80 -20.47 22.14
#